data_AF-A0A1S2LW30-F1
#
_entry.id   AF-A0A1S2LW30-F1
#
_cell.length_a   1.000
_cell.length_b   1.000
_cell.length_c   1.000
_cell.angle_alpha   90.00
_cell.angle_beta   90.00
_cell.angle_gamma   90.00
#
_symmetry.space_group_name_H-M   'P 1'
#
loop_
_entity.id
_entity.type
_entity.pdbx_description
1 polymer ?
#
loop_
_entity_poly.entity_id
_entity_poly.type
_entity_poly.pdbx_seq_one_letter_code
_entity_poly.pdbx_strand_id
1 'polypeptide(L)'
;MNSLSDHAKKELYNALQGKDSGSFVINGKLFSIEVENEDVKLRSKLNEDLSKEIDEYPELKASLLRYLDNPDMKRYSGSELKFKRNGQRK
;
A
#
# COMPACT_ATOMS: atom_id res chain seq x y z
N MET A 1 -2.72 -32.19 6.45
CA MET A 1 -1.46 -31.44 6.66
C MET A 1 -1.48 -30.91 8.09
N ASN A 2 -0.43 -31.14 8.88
CA ASN A 2 -0.39 -30.65 10.27
C ASN A 2 -0.20 -29.13 10.22
N SER A 3 -1.24 -28.37 10.58
CA SER A 3 -1.12 -26.92 10.76
C SER A 3 -0.12 -26.63 11.88
N LEU A 4 0.71 -25.60 11.69
CA LEU A 4 1.53 -25.04 12.77
C LEU A 4 0.62 -24.58 13.92
N SER A 5 1.09 -24.76 15.15
CA SER A 5 0.43 -24.18 16.32
C SER A 5 0.52 -22.65 16.28
N ASP A 6 -0.46 -21.96 16.85
CA ASP A 6 -0.47 -20.49 16.82
C ASP A 6 0.71 -19.89 17.60
N HIS A 7 1.23 -20.61 18.59
CA HIS A 7 2.46 -20.24 19.29
C HIS A 7 3.67 -20.24 18.33
N ALA A 8 3.84 -21.31 17.55
CA ALA A 8 4.94 -21.40 16.58
C ALA A 8 4.84 -20.32 15.49
N LYS A 9 3.63 -20.00 15.02
CA LYS A 9 3.42 -18.89 14.07
C LYS A 9 3.90 -17.56 14.64
N LYS A 10 3.59 -17.26 15.90
CA LYS A 10 3.97 -16.00 16.57
C LYS A 10 5.48 -15.89 16.78
N GLU A 11 6.15 -16.98 17.14
CA GLU A 11 7.61 -16.99 17.27
C GLU A 11 8.30 -16.74 15.93
N LEU A 12 7.83 -17.38 14.86
CA LEU A 12 8.39 -17.17 13.52
C LEU A 12 8.12 -15.75 13.01
N TYR A 13 6.96 -15.18 13.31
CA TYR A 13 6.66 -13.78 13.01
C TYR A 13 7.62 -12.82 13.73
N ASN A 14 7.90 -13.05 15.02
CA ASN A 14 8.87 -12.25 15.77
C ASN A 14 10.29 -12.42 15.21
N ALA A 15 10.64 -13.63 14.74
CA ALA A 15 11.94 -13.92 14.15
C ALA A 15 12.16 -13.24 12.79
N LEU A 16 11.10 -12.81 12.09
CA LEU A 16 11.21 -12.03 10.85
C LEU A 16 11.79 -10.63 11.08
N GLN A 17 11.79 -10.11 12.31
CA GLN A 17 12.33 -8.79 12.66
C GLN A 17 11.84 -7.65 11.75
N GLY A 18 10.57 -7.71 11.33
CA GLY A 18 9.96 -6.70 10.46
C GLY A 18 10.19 -6.91 8.96
N LYS A 19 10.65 -8.09 8.54
CA LYS A 19 10.66 -8.49 7.12
C LYS A 19 9.31 -9.05 6.69
N ASP A 20 8.88 -8.71 5.48
CA ASP A 20 7.58 -9.13 4.91
C ASP A 20 7.54 -10.62 4.55
N SER A 21 8.69 -11.28 4.46
CA SER A 21 8.77 -12.71 4.18
C SER A 21 10.06 -13.33 4.74
N GLY A 22 10.03 -14.65 4.95
CA GLY A 22 11.21 -15.41 5.35
C GLY A 22 10.99 -16.92 5.31
N SER A 23 12.09 -17.65 5.15
CA SER A 23 12.10 -19.11 5.10
C SER A 23 12.82 -19.68 6.31
N PHE A 24 12.23 -20.69 6.94
CA PHE A 24 12.71 -21.35 8.15
C PHE A 24 12.76 -22.86 7.95
N VAL A 25 13.74 -23.54 8.53
CA VAL A 25 13.81 -25.00 8.53
C VAL A 25 13.46 -25.51 9.92
N ILE A 26 12.39 -26.29 10.03
CA ILE A 26 11.90 -26.88 11.29
C ILE A 26 11.78 -28.38 11.09
N ASN A 27 12.48 -29.17 11.91
CA ASN A 27 12.50 -30.65 11.82
C ASN A 27 12.80 -31.17 10.40
N GLY A 28 13.75 -30.53 9.70
CA GLY A 28 14.14 -30.90 8.34
C GLY A 28 13.14 -30.52 7.24
N LYS A 29 12.06 -29.79 7.57
CA LYS A 29 11.08 -29.28 6.61
C LYS A 29 11.24 -27.77 6.43
N LEU A 30 11.21 -27.32 5.18
CA LEU A 30 11.24 -25.89 4.83
C LEU A 30 9.84 -25.29 4.97
N PHE A 31 9.73 -24.20 5.74
CA PHE A 31 8.54 -23.41 5.92
C PHE A 31 8.82 -22.00 5.40
N SER A 32 8.03 -21.54 4.42
CA SER A 32 8.04 -20.15 3.98
C SER A 32 6.87 -19.43 4.65
N ILE A 33 7.16 -18.26 5.22
CA ILE A 33 6.17 -17.37 5.81
C ILE A 33 6.19 -16.08 5.02
N GLU A 34 5.02 -15.66 4.59
CA GLU A 34 4.76 -14.35 4.01
C GLU A 34 3.79 -13.65 4.95
N VAL A 35 4.18 -12.48 5.43
CA VAL A 35 3.32 -11.61 6.21
C VAL A 35 2.45 -10.88 5.21
N GLU A 36 1.20 -11.33 5.09
CA GLU A 36 0.18 -10.55 4.41
C GLU A 36 -0.16 -9.38 5.34
N ASN A 37 0.61 -8.28 5.22
CA ASN A 37 0.25 -7.03 5.86
C ASN A 37 -1.17 -6.69 5.40
N GLU A 38 -2.13 -6.67 6.33
CA GLU A 38 -3.47 -6.14 6.10
C GLU A 38 -3.39 -4.63 5.82
N ASP A 39 -2.79 -4.24 4.70
CA ASP A 39 -3.01 -2.96 4.06
C ASP A 39 -4.49 -2.79 3.69
N VAL A 40 -5.34 -3.81 3.86
CA VAL A 40 -6.78 -3.75 3.61
C VAL A 40 -7.47 -2.71 4.51
N LYS A 41 -7.04 -2.54 5.77
CA LYS A 41 -7.62 -1.52 6.69
C LYS A 41 -7.10 -0.11 6.45
N LEU A 42 -5.86 0.04 5.99
CA LEU A 42 -5.33 1.33 5.57
C LEU A 42 -5.88 1.73 4.20
N ARG A 43 -6.00 0.78 3.27
CA ARG A 43 -6.63 0.96 1.97
C ARG A 43 -8.11 1.31 2.10
N SER A 44 -8.88 0.74 3.02
CA SER A 44 -10.31 1.11 3.12
C SER A 44 -10.52 2.57 3.56
N LYS A 45 -9.73 3.05 4.52
CA LYS A 45 -9.74 4.48 4.92
C LYS A 45 -9.16 5.39 3.85
N LEU A 46 -8.04 5.01 3.23
CA LEU A 46 -7.44 5.77 2.13
C LEU A 46 -8.36 5.80 0.90
N ASN A 47 -9.10 4.73 0.60
CA ASN A 47 -9.99 4.66 -0.55
C ASN A 47 -11.23 5.53 -0.38
N GLU A 48 -11.80 5.62 0.82
CA GLU A 48 -12.90 6.56 1.09
C GLU A 48 -12.44 8.02 0.97
N ASP A 49 -11.25 8.35 1.49
CA ASP A 49 -10.70 9.70 1.42
C ASP A 49 -10.22 10.08 0.01
N LEU A 50 -9.59 9.16 -0.72
CA LEU A 50 -9.12 9.37 -2.10
C LEU A 50 -10.28 9.47 -3.09
N SER A 51 -11.33 8.66 -2.95
CA SER A 51 -12.48 8.75 -3.85
C SER A 51 -13.16 10.11 -3.74
N LYS A 52 -13.33 10.61 -2.50
CA LYS A 52 -13.86 11.97 -2.26
C LYS A 52 -12.94 13.05 -2.82
N GLU A 53 -11.63 12.94 -2.63
CA GLU A 53 -10.68 13.90 -3.18
C GLU A 53 -10.70 13.91 -4.73
N ILE A 54 -10.81 12.74 -5.36
CA ILE A 54 -10.91 12.64 -6.84
C ILE A 54 -12.20 13.29 -7.35
N ASP A 55 -13.31 13.13 -6.63
CA ASP A 55 -14.59 13.75 -6.99
C ASP A 55 -14.59 15.27 -6.75
N GLU A 56 -13.93 15.74 -5.68
CA GLU A 56 -13.77 17.16 -5.37
C GLU A 56 -12.80 17.88 -6.33
N TYR A 57 -11.82 17.17 -6.90
CA TYR A 57 -10.79 17.72 -7.76
C TYR A 57 -10.74 17.01 -9.13
N PRO A 58 -11.53 17.47 -10.13
CA PRO A 58 -11.53 16.90 -11.49
C PRO A 58 -10.15 16.91 -12.17
N GLU A 59 -9.28 17.85 -11.79
CA GLU A 59 -7.91 17.97 -12.28
C GLU A 59 -7.02 16.82 -11.77
N LEU A 60 -7.26 16.34 -10.54
CA LEU A 60 -6.59 15.18 -9.96
C LEU A 60 -6.98 13.91 -10.73
N LYS A 61 -8.28 13.76 -11.03
CA LYS A 61 -8.78 12.66 -11.87
C LYS A 61 -8.07 12.62 -13.23
N ALA A 62 -7.97 13.77 -13.90
CA ALA A 62 -7.29 13.87 -15.19
C ALA A 62 -5.79 13.57 -15.08
N SER A 63 -5.13 14.00 -14.00
CA SER A 63 -3.72 13.70 -13.76
C SER A 63 -3.48 12.21 -13.49
N LEU A 64 -4.34 11.55 -12.72
CA LEU A 64 -4.24 10.13 -12.40
C LEU A 64 -4.48 9.27 -13.64
N LEU A 65 -5.44 9.64 -14.49
CA LEU A 65 -5.67 8.97 -15.78
C LEU A 65 -4.44 9.06 -16.69
N ARG A 66 -3.86 10.26 -16.83
CA ARG A 66 -2.63 10.43 -17.63
C ARG A 66 -1.45 9.65 -17.10
N TYR A 67 -1.35 9.51 -15.78
CA TYR A 67 -0.31 8.71 -15.15
C TYR A 67 -0.48 7.21 -15.41
N LEU A 68 -1.73 6.70 -15.44
CA LEU A 68 -1.99 5.31 -15.82
C LEU A 68 -1.59 5.02 -17.27
N ASP A 69 -1.82 5.98 -18.18
CA ASP A 69 -1.45 5.85 -19.58
C ASP A 69 0.07 6.04 -19.81
N ASN A 70 0.78 6.76 -18.92
CA ASN A 70 2.20 7.07 -19.04
C ASN A 70 2.89 7.05 -17.65
N PRO A 71 3.41 5.89 -17.20
CA PRO A 71 3.94 5.73 -15.84
C PRO A 71 5.21 6.53 -15.56
N ASP A 72 5.88 7.04 -16.60
CA ASP A 72 7.06 7.93 -16.50
C ASP A 72 6.69 9.39 -16.16
N MET A 73 5.41 9.75 -16.19
CA MET A 73 4.98 11.10 -15.81
C MET A 73 5.04 11.30 -14.29
N LYS A 74 5.37 12.53 -13.89
CA LYS A 74 5.37 12.94 -12.48
C LYS A 74 3.93 12.89 -11.94
N ARG A 75 3.70 12.14 -10.86
CA ARG A 75 2.45 12.15 -10.11
C ARG A 75 2.27 13.51 -9.42
N TYR A 76 1.06 14.06 -9.49
CA TYR A 76 0.68 15.27 -8.76
C TYR A 76 -0.39 14.94 -7.72
N SER A 77 -0.30 15.52 -6.52
CA SER A 77 -1.37 15.44 -5.51
C SER A 77 -2.43 16.53 -5.73
N GLY A 78 -3.63 16.34 -5.15
CA GLY A 78 -4.70 17.36 -5.23
C GLY A 78 -4.27 18.71 -4.65
N SER A 79 -3.46 18.68 -3.58
CA SER A 79 -2.90 19.89 -2.96
C SER A 79 -1.89 20.62 -3.86
N GLU A 80 -1.06 19.89 -4.62
CA GLU A 80 -0.12 20.49 -5.58
C GLU A 80 -0.85 21.17 -6.75
N LEU A 81 -1.93 20.54 -7.25
CA LEU A 81 -2.77 21.12 -8.30
C LEU A 81 -3.50 22.37 -7.79
N LYS A 82 -4.03 22.33 -6.57
CA LYS A 82 -4.65 23.49 -5.90
C LYS A 82 -3.67 24.64 -5.70
N PHE A 83 -2.42 24.34 -5.35
CA PHE A 83 -1.37 25.36 -5.21
C PHE A 83 -1.00 25.99 -6.56
N LYS A 84 -0.84 25.19 -7.63
CA LYS A 84 -0.61 25.70 -8.99
C LYS A 84 -1.74 26.62 -9.46
N ARG A 85 -3.01 26.25 -9.21
CA ARG A 85 -4.18 27.07 -9.56
C ARG A 85 -4.19 28.43 -8.84
N ASN A 86 -3.82 28.46 -7.56
CA ASN A 86 -3.78 29.70 -6.79
C ASN A 86 -2.55 30.55 -7.13
N GLY A 87 -1.43 29.93 -7.51
CA GLY A 87 -0.22 30.62 -7.96
C GLY A 87 -0.37 31.34 -9.31
N GLN A 88 -1.31 30.94 -10.16
CA GLN A 88 -1.61 31.58 -11.44
C GLN A 88 -2.60 32.76 -11.35
N ARG A 89 -3.13 33.06 -10.16
CA ARG A 89 -4.07 34.18 -9.93
C ARG A 89 -3.40 35.45 -9.39
N LYS A 90 -2.08 35.57 -9.49
CA LYS A 90 -1.34 36.80 -9.20
C LYS A 90 -0.82 37.43 -10.47
#